data_AF-A0AAJ1NX87-F1
#
_entry.id   AF-A0AAJ1NX87-F1
#
_cell.length_a   1.000
_cell.length_b   1.000
_cell.length_c   1.000
_cell.angle_alpha   90.00
_cell.angle_beta   90.00
_cell.angle_gamma   90.00
#
_symmetry.space_group_name_H-M   'P 1'
#
loop_
_entity.id
_entity.type
_entity.pdbx_description
1 polymer ?
#
loop_
_entity_poly.entity_id
_entity_poly.type
_entity_poly.pdbx_seq_one_letter_code
_entity_poly.pdbx_strand_id
1 'polypeptide(L)'
;MINKRGLSPSEFETIEPELFNALMVYDQYIEPSGTKMDMYFHAHLCHMITMNNPGMTKELSKKIKISDYDFLGLLDDSKTTKERYEERTKPKDQVSEIEKIGNMIKAQIKNKRN
;
A
#
# COMPACT_ATOMS: atom_id res chain seq x y z
N MET A 1 15.24 14.21 -11.34
CA MET A 1 16.27 15.18 -11.79
C MET A 1 15.75 16.61 -11.98
N ILE A 2 14.59 16.88 -12.58
CA ILE A 2 14.06 18.26 -12.65
C ILE A 2 13.70 18.77 -11.24
N ASN A 3 13.01 17.95 -10.45
CA ASN A 3 12.57 18.28 -9.09
C ASN A 3 13.67 18.17 -8.02
N LYS A 4 14.77 17.43 -8.29
CA LYS A 4 15.85 17.18 -7.32
C LYS A 4 17.17 17.90 -7.61
N ARG A 5 17.52 18.15 -8.88
CA ARG A 5 18.72 18.97 -9.22
C ARG A 5 18.41 20.46 -9.28
N GLY A 6 17.14 20.84 -9.42
CA GLY A 6 16.72 22.25 -9.47
C GLY A 6 17.33 22.95 -10.68
N LEU A 7 16.76 22.75 -11.87
CA LEU A 7 17.10 23.60 -13.01
C LEU A 7 16.69 25.04 -12.67
N SER A 8 17.57 25.99 -12.95
CA SER A 8 17.26 27.41 -12.86
C SER A 8 16.16 27.78 -13.86
N PRO A 9 15.37 28.85 -13.61
CA PRO A 9 14.31 29.27 -14.53
C PRO A 9 14.79 29.47 -15.97
N SER A 10 16.00 29.99 -16.15
CA SER A 10 16.64 30.17 -17.46
C SER A 10 16.95 28.86 -18.18
N GLU A 11 17.32 27.80 -17.44
CA GLU A 11 17.58 26.48 -18.02
C GLU A 11 16.29 25.80 -18.47
N PHE A 12 15.16 26.05 -17.79
CA PHE A 12 13.85 25.58 -18.26
C PHE A 12 13.41 26.24 -19.58
N GLU A 13 13.65 27.54 -19.73
CA GLU A 13 13.25 28.29 -20.92
C GLU A 13 14.10 27.95 -22.15
N THR A 14 15.31 27.42 -21.95
CA THR A 14 16.27 27.14 -23.02
C THR A 14 16.44 25.66 -23.33
N ILE A 15 15.81 24.78 -22.57
CA ILE A 15 15.90 23.35 -22.81
C ILE A 15 15.15 22.98 -24.10
N GLU A 16 15.70 22.06 -24.89
CA GLU A 16 14.98 21.57 -26.06
C GLU A 16 13.70 20.82 -25.64
N PRO A 17 12.56 21.00 -26.35
CA PRO A 17 11.29 20.39 -25.98
C PRO A 17 11.33 18.86 -25.88
N GLU A 18 12.14 18.20 -26.72
CA GLU A 18 12.29 16.75 -26.71
C GLU A 18 13.05 16.28 -25.46
N LEU A 19 14.14 16.98 -25.10
CA LEU A 19 14.89 16.72 -23.88
C LEU A 19 14.04 16.98 -22.63
N PHE A 20 13.23 18.04 -22.63
CA PHE A 20 12.27 18.31 -21.55
C PHE A 20 11.31 17.14 -21.34
N ASN A 21 10.66 16.69 -22.41
CA ASN A 21 9.72 15.58 -22.35
C ASN A 21 10.40 14.29 -21.88
N ALA A 22 11.59 13.99 -22.39
CA ALA A 22 12.37 12.84 -21.96
C ALA A 22 12.71 12.90 -20.46
N LEU A 23 13.13 14.07 -19.96
CA LEU A 23 13.43 14.27 -18.54
C LEU A 23 12.18 14.17 -17.66
N MET A 24 11.05 14.68 -18.12
CA MET A 24 9.76 14.56 -17.42
C MET A 24 9.31 13.10 -17.33
N VAL A 25 9.39 12.35 -18.43
CA VAL A 25 9.07 10.91 -18.45
C VAL A 25 10.03 10.13 -17.55
N TYR A 26 11.32 10.45 -17.60
CA TYR A 26 12.31 9.82 -16.74
C TYR A 26 12.01 10.07 -15.26
N ASP A 27 11.75 11.32 -14.86
CA ASP A 27 11.46 11.69 -13.46
C ASP A 27 10.16 11.04 -12.94
N GLN A 28 9.13 10.96 -13.79
CA GLN A 28 7.82 10.43 -13.41
C GLN A 28 7.75 8.90 -13.39
N TYR A 29 8.47 8.23 -14.31
CA TYR A 29 8.24 6.80 -14.59
C TYR A 29 9.49 5.93 -14.48
N ILE A 30 10.70 6.49 -14.56
CA ILE A 30 11.95 5.69 -14.63
C ILE A 30 12.81 5.88 -13.38
N GLU A 31 12.87 7.08 -12.81
CA GLU A 31 13.75 7.36 -11.69
C GLU A 31 13.35 6.54 -10.45
N PRO A 32 14.29 5.77 -9.85
CA PRO A 32 14.02 4.93 -8.67
C PRO A 32 13.86 5.75 -7.37
N SER A 33 13.45 7.01 -7.48
CA SER A 33 13.43 7.98 -6.39
C SER A 33 12.04 8.56 -6.12
N GLY A 34 11.01 7.95 -6.72
CA GLY A 34 9.61 8.24 -6.44
C GLY A 34 9.16 7.69 -5.09
N THR A 35 8.05 8.22 -4.58
CA THR A 35 7.46 7.88 -3.27
C THR A 35 7.24 6.37 -3.07
N LYS A 36 7.04 5.62 -4.16
CA LYS A 36 6.91 4.16 -4.13
C LYS A 36 8.22 3.47 -3.72
N MET A 37 9.36 3.92 -4.23
CA MET A 37 10.68 3.39 -3.83
C MET A 37 11.01 3.76 -2.39
N ASP A 38 10.70 5.00 -1.98
CA ASP A 38 10.82 5.41 -0.57
C ASP A 38 9.96 4.53 0.34
N MET A 39 8.73 4.21 -0.07
CA MET A 39 7.87 3.28 0.66
C MET A 39 8.44 1.87 0.69
N TYR A 40 9.05 1.38 -0.40
CA TYR A 40 9.73 0.08 -0.39
C TYR A 40 10.86 0.05 0.64
N PHE A 41 11.72 1.07 0.65
CA PHE A 41 12.81 1.17 1.63
C PHE A 41 12.28 1.25 3.07
N HIS A 42 11.23 2.04 3.29
CA HIS A 42 10.57 2.16 4.59
C HIS A 42 9.98 0.83 5.06
N ALA A 43 9.17 0.17 4.22
CA ALA A 43 8.52 -1.09 4.54
C ALA A 43 9.54 -2.19 4.84
N HIS A 44 10.63 -2.27 4.06
CA HIS A 44 11.74 -3.19 4.32
C HIS A 44 12.45 -2.90 5.64
N LEU A 45 12.73 -1.62 5.94
CA LEU A 45 13.38 -1.23 7.19
C LEU A 45 12.53 -1.61 8.39
N CYS A 46 11.24 -1.26 8.39
CA CYS A 46 10.33 -1.63 9.47
C CYS A 46 10.21 -3.14 9.64
N HIS A 47 10.05 -3.88 8.54
CA HIS A 47 10.05 -5.33 8.56
C HIS A 47 11.33 -5.90 9.17
N MET A 48 12.50 -5.39 8.77
CA MET A 48 13.79 -5.83 9.31
C MET A 48 13.91 -5.55 10.81
N ILE A 49 13.54 -4.36 11.26
CA ILE A 49 13.56 -4.00 12.69
C ILE A 49 12.67 -4.95 13.49
N THR A 50 11.45 -5.20 12.99
CA THR A 50 10.50 -6.09 13.65
C THR A 50 11.05 -7.51 13.71
N MET A 51 11.56 -8.06 12.60
CA MET A 51 12.07 -9.43 12.56
C MET A 51 13.31 -9.66 13.43
N ASN A 52 14.13 -8.63 13.64
CA ASN A 52 15.31 -8.68 14.51
C ASN A 52 15.01 -8.26 15.96
N ASN A 53 13.74 -8.03 16.32
CA ASN A 53 13.38 -7.72 17.69
C ASN A 53 13.64 -8.93 18.61
N PRO A 54 14.29 -8.76 19.77
CA PRO A 54 14.54 -9.86 20.72
C PRO A 54 13.28 -10.62 21.20
N GLY A 55 12.10 -9.99 21.13
CA GLY A 55 10.81 -10.60 21.45
C GLY A 55 10.12 -11.32 20.28
N MET A 56 10.77 -11.44 19.12
CA MET A 56 10.16 -12.03 17.93
C MET A 56 9.99 -13.55 18.07
N THR A 57 8.76 -14.04 17.90
CA THR A 57 8.46 -15.49 17.94
C THR A 57 8.44 -16.09 16.53
N LYS A 58 8.73 -17.40 16.43
CA LYS A 58 8.66 -18.14 15.15
C LYS A 58 7.25 -18.18 14.54
N GLU A 59 6.21 -18.04 15.36
CA GLU A 59 4.83 -17.99 14.87
C GLU A 59 4.52 -16.62 14.26
N LEU A 60 4.98 -15.55 14.90
CA LEU A 60 4.75 -14.19 14.43
C LEU A 60 5.57 -13.89 13.17
N SER A 61 6.82 -14.37 13.11
CA SER A 61 7.69 -14.16 11.95
C SER A 61 7.15 -14.77 10.65
N LYS A 62 6.34 -15.83 10.73
CA LYS A 62 5.67 -16.43 9.56
C LYS A 62 4.44 -15.63 9.08
N LYS A 63 3.87 -14.80 9.95
CA LYS A 63 2.62 -14.07 9.69
C LYS A 63 2.89 -12.67 9.13
N ILE A 64 3.90 -11.98 9.67
CA ILE A 64 4.25 -10.61 9.27
C ILE A 64 4.86 -10.61 7.87
N LYS A 65 4.36 -9.74 7.01
CA LYS A 65 4.85 -9.50 5.65
C LYS A 65 5.34 -8.07 5.49
N ILE A 66 6.18 -7.83 4.48
CA ILE A 66 6.65 -6.48 4.14
C ILE A 66 5.47 -5.57 3.77
N SER A 67 4.44 -6.12 3.09
CA SER A 67 3.23 -5.39 2.72
C SER A 67 2.44 -4.82 3.91
N ASP A 68 2.61 -5.39 5.11
CA ASP A 68 1.92 -4.89 6.31
C ASP A 68 2.44 -3.52 6.76
N TYR A 69 3.62 -3.12 6.25
CA TYR A 69 4.24 -1.82 6.49
C TYR A 69 3.99 -0.82 5.36
N ASP A 70 3.14 -1.15 4.37
CA ASP A 70 2.70 -0.22 3.33
C ASP A 70 1.55 0.68 3.83
N PHE A 71 1.88 1.62 4.72
CA PHE A 71 0.88 2.45 5.38
C PHE A 71 0.07 3.33 4.42
N LEU A 72 0.74 3.87 3.40
CA LEU A 72 0.12 4.73 2.40
C LEU A 72 -0.55 3.93 1.28
N GLY A 73 -0.37 2.61 1.26
CA GLY A 73 -0.89 1.75 0.21
C GLY A 73 -0.25 2.06 -1.14
N LEU A 74 1.03 2.42 -1.20
CA LEU A 74 1.71 2.80 -2.45
C LEU A 74 2.37 1.64 -3.17
N LEU A 75 2.54 0.49 -2.51
CA LEU A 75 3.20 -0.68 -3.06
C LEU A 75 2.23 -1.60 -3.81
N ASP A 76 0.94 -1.52 -3.48
CA ASP A 76 -0.12 -2.26 -4.17
C ASP A 76 -0.57 -1.53 -5.45
N ASP A 77 -0.24 -2.08 -6.63
CA ASP A 77 -0.71 -1.54 -7.91
C ASP A 77 -2.06 -2.13 -8.34
N SER A 78 -2.61 -3.10 -7.60
CA SER A 78 -3.83 -3.81 -8.02
C SER A 78 -5.09 -2.95 -7.91
N LYS A 79 -5.04 -1.86 -7.13
CA LYS A 79 -6.19 -1.02 -6.80
C LYS A 79 -5.89 0.45 -7.02
N THR A 80 -6.88 1.14 -7.55
CA THR A 80 -6.88 2.60 -7.63
C THR A 80 -7.03 3.24 -6.25
N THR A 81 -6.65 4.51 -6.11
CA THR A 81 -6.83 5.28 -4.86
C THR A 81 -8.29 5.30 -4.39
N LYS A 82 -9.23 5.33 -5.32
CA LYS A 82 -10.67 5.29 -5.03
C LYS A 82 -11.09 3.94 -4.44
N GLU A 83 -10.72 2.83 -5.07
CA GLU A 83 -11.04 1.49 -4.59
C GLU A 83 -10.44 1.21 -3.20
N ARG A 84 -9.20 1.68 -2.95
CA ARG A 84 -8.57 1.61 -1.63
C ARG A 84 -9.35 2.37 -0.56
N TYR A 85 -9.84 3.56 -0.90
CA TYR A 85 -10.66 4.36 0.02
C TYR A 85 -11.98 3.67 0.34
N GLU A 86 -12.65 3.10 -0.67
CA GLU A 86 -13.89 2.36 -0.50
C GLU A 86 -13.72 1.10 0.36
N GLU A 87 -12.59 0.37 0.24
CA GLU A 87 -12.31 -0.77 1.12
C GLU A 87 -12.00 -0.38 2.57
N ARG A 88 -11.34 0.75 2.78
CA ARG A 88 -11.05 1.26 4.13
C ARG A 88 -12.30 1.79 4.83
N THR A 89 -13.25 2.32 4.07
CA THR A 89 -14.51 2.86 4.60
C THR A 89 -15.61 1.82 4.73
N LYS A 90 -15.53 0.69 4.03
CA LYS A 90 -16.44 -0.45 4.23
C LYS A 90 -16.21 -1.04 5.64
N PRO A 91 -17.25 -1.09 6.50
CA PRO A 91 -17.14 -1.76 7.80
C PRO A 91 -16.99 -3.27 7.56
N LYS A 92 -15.75 -3.76 7.60
CA LYS A 92 -15.43 -5.19 7.37
C LYS A 92 -16.12 -6.11 8.39
N ASP A 93 -16.43 -5.59 9.58
CA ASP A 93 -16.95 -6.40 10.68
C ASP A 93 -18.48 -6.53 10.69
N GLN A 94 -19.23 -5.51 10.28
CA GLN A 94 -20.69 -5.52 10.45
C GLN A 94 -21.40 -6.51 9.52
N VAL A 95 -20.98 -6.61 8.26
CA VAL A 95 -21.64 -7.50 7.29
C VAL A 95 -21.37 -8.97 7.63
N SER A 96 -20.14 -9.30 8.03
CA SER A 96 -19.78 -10.69 8.37
C SER A 96 -20.42 -11.16 9.68
N GLU A 97 -20.57 -10.28 10.67
CA GLU A 97 -21.22 -10.62 11.95
C GLU A 97 -22.73 -10.80 11.77
N ILE A 98 -23.39 -9.98 10.94
CA ILE A 98 -24.82 -10.14 10.62
C ILE A 98 -25.08 -11.47 9.91
N GLU A 99 -24.21 -11.88 8.97
CA GLU A 99 -24.33 -13.17 8.30
C GLU A 99 -24.10 -14.35 9.25
N LYS A 100 -23.09 -14.27 10.14
CA LYS A 100 -22.85 -15.31 11.16
C LYS A 100 -24.04 -15.46 12.12
N ILE A 101 -24.60 -14.35 12.58
CA ILE A 101 -25.79 -14.34 13.44
C ILE A 101 -26.99 -14.95 12.71
N GLY A 102 -27.22 -14.55 11.45
CA GLY A 102 -28.28 -15.12 10.61
C GLY A 102 -28.16 -16.63 10.41
N ASN A 103 -26.94 -17.13 10.22
CA ASN A 103 -26.67 -18.56 10.07
C ASN A 103 -26.85 -19.34 11.38
N MET A 104 -26.46 -18.77 12.53
CA MET A 104 -26.74 -19.35 13.85
C MET A 104 -28.23 -19.48 14.13
N ILE A 105 -29.02 -18.44 13.82
CA ILE A 105 -30.48 -18.44 14.01
C ILE A 105 -31.12 -19.53 13.14
N LYS A 106 -30.73 -19.65 11.88
CA LYS A 106 -31.21 -20.70 10.98
C LYS A 106 -30.89 -22.11 11.51
N ALA A 107 -29.68 -22.32 12.03
CA ALA A 107 -29.28 -23.60 12.60
C ALA A 107 -30.10 -23.97 13.85
N GLN A 108 -30.38 -23.00 14.73
CA GLN A 108 -31.21 -23.22 15.92
C GLN A 108 -32.67 -23.56 15.58
N ILE A 109 -33.25 -22.91 14.58
CA ILE A 109 -34.63 -23.19 14.13
C ILE A 109 -34.72 -24.60 13.51
N LYS A 110 -33.69 -25.03 12.77
CA LYS A 110 -33.64 -26.36 12.15
C LYS A 110 -33.53 -27.47 13.19
N ASN A 111 -32.73 -27.26 14.25
CA ASN A 111 -32.58 -28.22 15.35
C ASN A 111 -33.81 -28.30 16.27
N LYS A 112 -34.66 -27.28 16.33
CA LYS A 112 -35.92 -27.30 17.10
C LYS A 112 -37.10 -27.99 16.37
N ARG A 113 -36.97 -28.27 15.08
CA ARG A 113 -38.01 -28.89 14.24
C ARG A 113 -37.83 -30.39 14.04
N ASN A 114 -36.74 -30.96 14.55
CA ASN A 114 -36.52 -32.40 14.70
C ASN A 114 -36.75 -32.79 16.16
#